data_AF-A0A0L6TB95-F1
#
_entry.id   AF-A0A0L6TB95-F1
#
_cell.length_a   1.000
_cell.length_b   1.000
_cell.length_c   1.000
_cell.angle_alpha   90.00
_cell.angle_beta   90.00
_cell.angle_gamma   90.00
#
_symmetry.space_group_name_H-M   'P 1'
#
loop_
_entity.id
_entity.type
_entity.pdbx_description
1 polymer ?
#
loop_
_entity_poly.entity_id
_entity_poly.type
_entity_poly.pdbx_seq_one_letter_code
_entity_poly.pdbx_strand_id
1 'polypeptide(L)'
;MNARTEFQVIVGADGKPAFVVVPYEQFRRMRGGFSKGTVPNEVVNLSYERGMSPMAAWREHFSLTQAEVAARMGVTQAAYAQMERVKQPRKATLQKVAEALGIEVEQLRW
;
A
#
# COMPACT_ATOMS: atom_id res chain seq x y z
N MET A 1 -0.88 10.54 29.17
CA MET A 1 -2.21 10.06 29.59
C MET A 1 -2.76 9.16 28.49
N ASN A 2 -2.93 7.86 28.76
CA ASN A 2 -3.55 6.93 27.81
C ASN A 2 -5.07 7.11 27.86
N ALA A 3 -5.63 7.87 26.92
CA ALA A 3 -7.07 7.94 26.76
C ALA A 3 -7.57 6.54 26.39
N ARG A 4 -8.53 6.00 27.16
CA ARG A 4 -9.17 4.73 26.84
C ARG A 4 -9.95 4.91 25.54
N THR A 5 -9.64 4.10 24.53
CA THR A 5 -10.49 4.00 23.34
C THR A 5 -11.81 3.41 23.78
N GLU A 6 -12.89 4.16 23.61
CA GLU A 6 -14.23 3.63 23.83
C GLU A 6 -14.64 2.89 22.56
N PHE A 7 -14.79 1.57 22.66
CA PHE A 7 -15.23 0.75 21.54
C PHE A 7 -16.29 -0.23 21.99
N GLN A 8 -17.19 -0.58 21.08
CA GLN A 8 -18.20 -1.60 21.28
C GLN A 8 -17.84 -2.82 20.43
N VAL A 9 -17.91 -4.01 21.01
CA VAL A 9 -17.71 -5.26 20.28
C VAL A 9 -19.07 -5.89 19.99
N ILE A 10 -19.34 -6.19 18.72
CA ILE A 10 -20.50 -6.98 18.30
C ILE A 10 -20.00 -8.41 18.15
N VAL A 11 -20.60 -9.33 18.90
CA VAL A 11 -20.24 -10.76 18.90
C VAL A 11 -21.11 -11.49 17.88
N GLY A 12 -20.47 -12.34 17.06
CA GLY A 12 -21.13 -13.17 16.07
C GLY A 12 -21.86 -14.37 16.69
N ALA A 13 -22.63 -15.08 15.86
CA ALA A 13 -23.37 -16.27 16.28
C ALA A 13 -22.47 -17.41 16.79
N ASP A 14 -21.17 -17.37 16.49
CA ASP A 14 -20.15 -18.30 16.96
C ASP A 14 -19.56 -17.92 18.33
N GLY A 15 -20.07 -16.86 18.97
CA GLY A 15 -19.59 -16.36 20.25
C GLY A 15 -18.27 -15.58 20.16
N LYS A 16 -17.75 -15.31 18.96
CA LYS A 16 -16.51 -14.55 18.76
C LYS A 16 -16.79 -13.11 18.34
N PRO A 17 -15.91 -12.15 18.66
CA PRO A 17 -16.00 -10.79 18.12
C PRO A 17 -16.12 -10.80 16.59
N ALA A 18 -17.23 -10.30 16.06
CA ALA A 18 -17.47 -10.16 14.63
C ALA A 18 -17.15 -8.73 14.15
N PHE A 19 -17.48 -7.71 14.95
CA PHE A 19 -17.20 -6.31 14.61
C PHE A 19 -16.75 -5.52 15.84
N VAL A 20 -15.94 -4.49 15.62
CA VAL A 20 -15.59 -3.48 16.62
C VAL A 20 -16.04 -2.12 16.11
N VAL A 21 -16.89 -1.44 16.88
CA VAL A 21 -17.42 -0.11 16.58
C VAL A 21 -16.66 0.91 17.42
N VAL A 22 -16.05 1.88 16.75
CA VAL A 22 -15.32 2.98 17.39
C VAL A 22 -16.04 4.28 17.04
N PRO A 23 -16.29 5.20 18.00
CA PRO A 23 -16.83 6.51 17.73
C PRO A 23 -16.01 7.22 16.64
N TYR A 24 -16.71 7.82 15.68
CA TYR A 24 -16.09 8.34 14.46
C TYR A 24 -14.93 9.32 14.73
N GLU A 25 -15.08 10.21 15.70
CA GLU A 25 -14.02 11.16 16.09
C GLU A 25 -12.80 10.49 16.72
N GLN A 26 -12.98 9.36 17.43
CA GLN A 26 -11.85 8.56 17.92
C GLN A 26 -11.19 7.79 16.76
N PHE A 27 -11.99 7.18 15.88
CA PHE A 27 -11.49 6.53 14.66
C PHE A 27 -10.65 7.49 13.80
N ARG A 28 -11.12 8.73 13.62
CA ARG A 28 -10.37 9.78 12.91
C ARG A 28 -9.03 10.13 13.56
N ARG A 29 -8.93 10.00 14.89
CA ARG A 29 -7.71 10.28 15.67
C ARG A 29 -6.78 9.07 15.76
N MET A 30 -7.30 7.86 15.55
CA MET A 30 -6.50 6.62 15.47
C MET A 30 -5.64 6.68 14.20
N ARG A 31 -4.42 7.21 14.35
CA ARG A 31 -3.36 7.10 13.35
C ARG A 31 -3.01 5.61 13.22
N GLY A 32 -3.54 4.95 12.20
CA GLY A 32 -3.27 3.53 11.97
C GLY A 32 -4.26 2.79 11.07
N GLY A 33 -5.43 3.35 10.77
CA GLY A 33 -6.35 2.73 9.81
C GLY A 33 -5.97 2.99 8.35
N PHE A 34 -5.68 4.24 8.02
CA PHE A 34 -5.38 4.72 6.65
C PHE A 34 -4.58 6.03 6.71
N SER A 35 -3.46 6.05 7.42
CA SER A 35 -2.54 7.19 7.32
C SER A 35 -1.99 7.26 5.90
N LYS A 36 -2.22 8.39 5.21
CA LYS A 36 -1.56 8.68 3.94
C LYS A 36 -0.05 8.43 4.08
N GLY A 37 0.53 7.74 3.10
CA GLY A 37 1.96 7.41 3.08
C GLY A 37 2.38 6.12 3.79
N THR A 38 1.48 5.32 4.40
CA THR A 38 1.87 4.01 4.97
C THR A 38 1.93 2.90 3.92
N VAL A 39 2.87 1.97 4.08
CA VAL A 39 3.00 0.79 3.22
C VAL A 39 2.32 -0.42 3.92
N PRO A 40 1.37 -1.13 3.27
CA PRO A 40 0.78 -2.34 3.83
C PRO A 40 1.84 -3.41 4.11
N ASN A 41 1.64 -4.18 5.18
CA ASN A 41 2.58 -5.24 5.56
C ASN A 41 2.75 -6.31 4.46
N GLU A 42 1.70 -6.56 3.67
CA GLU A 42 1.77 -7.46 2.52
C GLU A 42 2.76 -6.98 1.46
N VAL A 43 2.76 -5.68 1.14
CA VAL A 43 3.70 -5.07 0.19
C VAL A 43 5.14 -5.18 0.71
N VAL A 44 5.33 -4.96 2.01
CA VAL A 44 6.63 -5.13 2.68
C VAL A 44 7.10 -6.57 2.53
N ASN A 45 6.27 -7.55 2.92
CA ASN A 45 6.60 -8.97 2.84
C ASN A 45 6.91 -9.41 1.40
N LEU A 46 6.14 -8.96 0.40
CA LEU A 46 6.42 -9.25 -1.01
C LEU A 46 7.82 -8.79 -1.43
N SER A 47 8.27 -7.63 -0.97
CA SER A 47 9.61 -7.13 -1.28
C SER A 47 10.72 -7.92 -0.55
N TYR A 48 10.57 -8.14 0.75
CA TYR A 48 11.60 -8.81 1.56
C TYR A 48 11.69 -10.32 1.31
N GLU A 49 10.56 -11.02 1.22
CA GLU A 49 10.55 -12.49 1.09
C GLU A 49 10.85 -12.94 -0.35
N ARG A 50 10.35 -12.21 -1.35
CA ARG A 50 10.50 -12.58 -2.76
C ARG A 50 11.58 -11.77 -3.49
N GLY A 51 12.27 -10.86 -2.80
CA GLY A 51 13.30 -10.01 -3.38
C GLY A 51 12.77 -9.04 -4.44
N MET A 52 11.49 -8.70 -4.39
CA MET A 52 10.86 -7.79 -5.34
C MET A 52 11.21 -6.34 -5.06
N SER A 53 11.29 -5.52 -6.10
CA SER A 53 11.36 -4.07 -5.92
C SER A 53 10.05 -3.53 -5.34
N PRO A 54 10.07 -2.38 -4.63
CA PRO A 54 8.84 -1.75 -4.12
C PRO A 54 7.79 -1.53 -5.22
N MET A 55 8.22 -1.19 -6.44
CA MET A 55 7.33 -1.04 -7.59
C MET A 55 6.60 -2.35 -7.94
N ALA A 56 7.36 -3.45 -8.02
CA ALA A 56 6.79 -4.77 -8.32
C ALA A 56 5.86 -5.26 -7.19
N ALA A 57 6.24 -5.04 -5.94
CA ALA A 57 5.42 -5.41 -4.77
C ALA A 57 4.08 -4.66 -4.74
N TRP A 58 4.07 -3.35 -4.99
CA TRP A 58 2.84 -2.56 -5.08
C TRP A 58 1.97 -2.97 -6.27
N ARG A 59 2.60 -3.23 -7.43
CA ARG A 59 1.89 -3.73 -8.60
C ARG A 59 1.17 -5.05 -8.30
N GLU A 60 1.85 -6.00 -7.67
CA GLU A 60 1.25 -7.30 -7.30
C GLU A 60 0.16 -7.17 -6.24
N HIS A 61 0.35 -6.30 -5.24
CA HIS A 61 -0.68 -6.02 -4.24
C HIS A 61 -1.97 -5.45 -4.88
N PHE A 62 -1.85 -4.66 -5.94
CA PHE A 62 -3.01 -4.20 -6.73
C PHE A 62 -3.47 -5.20 -7.80
N SER A 63 -2.87 -6.39 -7.87
CA SER A 63 -3.16 -7.41 -8.90
C SER A 63 -3.01 -6.90 -10.33
N LEU A 64 -2.10 -5.94 -10.55
CA LEU A 64 -1.84 -5.35 -11.86
C LEU A 64 -0.73 -6.11 -12.60
N THR A 65 -0.84 -6.17 -13.91
CA THR A 65 0.20 -6.63 -14.82
C THR A 65 1.17 -5.49 -15.16
N GLN A 66 2.38 -5.85 -15.61
CA GLN A 66 3.34 -4.86 -16.11
C GLN A 66 2.78 -4.05 -17.29
N ALA A 67 1.93 -4.65 -18.11
CA ALA A 67 1.31 -3.99 -19.26
C ALA A 67 0.29 -2.92 -18.81
N GLU A 68 -0.50 -3.19 -17.78
CA GLU A 68 -1.48 -2.24 -17.25
C GLU A 68 -0.80 -1.01 -16.63
N VAL A 69 0.25 -1.21 -15.83
CA VAL A 69 0.99 -0.07 -15.26
C VAL A 69 1.71 0.72 -16.35
N ALA A 70 2.30 0.03 -17.34
CA ALA A 70 2.93 0.67 -18.48
C ALA A 70 1.93 1.52 -19.30
N ALA A 71 0.72 1.01 -19.53
CA ALA A 71 -0.35 1.74 -20.21
C ALA A 71 -0.75 3.01 -19.44
N ARG A 72 -0.89 2.93 -18.11
CA ARG A 72 -1.15 4.10 -17.26
C ARG A 72 -0.03 5.14 -17.30
N MET A 73 1.21 4.70 -17.47
CA MET A 73 2.38 5.57 -17.59
C MET A 73 2.61 6.10 -19.02
N GLY A 74 1.90 5.59 -20.02
CA GLY A 74 2.15 5.90 -21.43
C GLY A 74 3.51 5.39 -21.95
N VAL A 75 4.00 4.26 -21.42
CA VAL A 75 5.27 3.62 -21.84
C VAL A 75 5.04 2.20 -22.33
N THR A 76 6.06 1.57 -22.91
CA THR A 76 5.98 0.15 -23.30
C THR A 76 6.09 -0.76 -22.09
N GLN A 77 5.48 -1.95 -22.15
CA GLN A 77 5.61 -2.97 -21.10
C GLN A 77 7.07 -3.30 -20.80
N ALA A 78 7.91 -3.43 -21.84
CA ALA A 78 9.33 -3.72 -21.69
C ALA A 78 10.08 -2.60 -20.95
N ALA A 79 9.74 -1.32 -21.22
CA ALA A 79 10.32 -0.19 -20.51
C ALA A 79 9.95 -0.21 -19.02
N TYR A 80 8.68 -0.48 -18.69
CA TYR A 80 8.24 -0.60 -17.29
C TYR A 80 8.91 -1.80 -16.58
N ALA A 81 9.02 -2.96 -17.26
CA ALA A 81 9.73 -4.12 -16.72
C ALA A 81 11.22 -3.83 -16.43
N GLN A 82 11.86 -2.98 -17.24
CA GLN A 82 13.21 -2.50 -16.94
C GLN A 82 13.23 -1.57 -15.72
N MET A 83 12.25 -0.68 -15.57
CA MET A 83 12.14 0.20 -14.39
C MET A 83 12.02 -0.59 -13.09
N GLU A 84 11.23 -1.66 -13.06
CA GLU A 84 11.08 -2.52 -11.87
C GLU A 84 12.39 -3.21 -11.44
N ARG A 85 13.34 -3.41 -12.38
CA ARG A 85 14.64 -4.04 -12.11
C ARG A 85 15.71 -3.07 -11.63
N VAL A 86 15.48 -1.77 -11.74
CA VAL A 86 16.44 -0.76 -11.29
C VAL A 86 16.42 -0.68 -9.77
N LYS A 87 17.54 -0.98 -9.11
CA LYS A 87 17.66 -0.92 -7.65
C LYS A 87 17.42 0.48 -7.06
N GLN A 88 17.83 1.53 -7.77
CA GLN A 88 17.74 2.92 -7.31
C GLN A 88 17.20 3.80 -8.45
N PRO A 89 15.88 3.79 -8.69
CA PRO A 89 15.26 4.59 -9.74
C PRO A 89 15.38 6.09 -9.44
N ARG A 90 15.45 6.91 -10.49
CA ARG A 90 15.46 8.37 -10.34
C ARG A 90 14.13 8.84 -9.73
N LYS A 91 14.16 9.93 -8.95
CA LYS A 91 12.96 10.54 -8.36
C LYS A 91 11.85 10.80 -9.38
N ALA A 92 12.20 11.28 -10.57
CA ALA A 92 11.23 11.52 -11.65
C ALA A 92 10.52 10.24 -12.12
N THR A 93 11.21 9.09 -12.12
CA THR A 93 10.62 7.79 -12.44
C THR A 93 9.69 7.34 -11.32
N LEU A 94 10.12 7.44 -10.06
CA LEU A 94 9.29 7.12 -8.90
C LEU A 94 8.00 7.95 -8.88
N GLN A 95 8.08 9.23 -9.23
CA GLN A 95 6.92 10.12 -9.31
C GLN A 95 5.88 9.62 -10.31
N LYS A 96 6.31 9.27 -11.54
CA LYS A 96 5.42 8.76 -12.58
C LYS A 96 4.81 7.39 -12.21
N VAL A 97 5.59 6.52 -11.58
CA VAL A 97 5.11 5.21 -11.13
C VAL A 97 4.11 5.37 -9.98
N ALA A 98 4.40 6.24 -9.02
CA ALA A 98 3.51 6.52 -7.89
C ALA A 98 2.16 7.07 -8.39
N GLU A 99 2.18 7.99 -9.36
CA GLU A 99 0.98 8.53 -10.00
C GLU A 99 0.18 7.43 -10.71
N ALA A 100 0.83 6.57 -11.50
CA ALA A 100 0.17 5.46 -12.20
C ALA A 100 -0.45 4.41 -11.25
N LEU A 101 0.14 4.23 -10.06
CA LEU A 101 -0.34 3.31 -9.03
C LEU A 101 -1.31 3.97 -8.03
N GLY A 102 -1.47 5.30 -8.06
CA GLY A 102 -2.32 6.03 -7.13
C GLY A 102 -1.77 6.08 -5.70
N ILE A 103 -0.45 6.07 -5.53
CA ILE A 103 0.25 6.08 -4.23
C ILE A 103 1.16 7.31 -4.11
N GLU A 104 1.70 7.54 -2.91
CA GLU A 104 2.70 8.57 -2.67
C GLU A 104 4.12 8.07 -3.01
N VAL A 105 4.99 8.97 -3.47
CA VAL A 105 6.38 8.64 -3.85
C VAL A 105 7.17 8.01 -2.69
N GLU A 106 6.92 8.46 -1.46
CA GLU A 106 7.60 7.92 -0.27
C GLU A 106 7.24 6.45 0.00
N GLN A 107 6.10 5.96 -0.50
CA GLN A 107 5.72 4.54 -0.40
C GLN A 107 6.53 3.62 -1.34
N LEU A 108 7.34 4.19 -2.24
CA LEU A 108 8.28 3.48 -3.12
C LEU A 108 9.75 3.66 -2.69
N ARG A 109 10.02 4.43 -1.64
CA ARG A 109 11.35 4.89 -1.26
C ARG A 109 11.78 4.29 0.08
N TRP A 110 12.11 3.00 0.06
CA TRP A 110 12.62 2.24 1.22
C TRP A 110 13.54 1.11 0.76
#